data_AF-A0A662RWF6-F1
#
_entry.id   AF-A0A662RWF6-F1
#
_cell.length_a   1.000
_cell.length_b   1.000
_cell.length_c   1.000
_cell.angle_alpha   90.00
_cell.angle_beta   90.00
_cell.angle_gamma   90.00
#
_symmetry.space_group_name_H-M   'P 1'
#
loop_
_entity.id
_entity.type
_entity.pdbx_description
1 polymer ?
#
loop_
_entity_poly.entity_id
_entity_poly.type
_entity_poly.pdbx_seq_one_letter_code
_entity_poly.pdbx_strand_id
1 'polypeptide(L)'
;MRVRVYHKRGGTRDLPGWRGAPVPACLGGDERSLTFCCDPRSPFVGMPLSCRRDELLEEIGLSKEEFVRIKDDFSKEHGWDDPRVCFGSLSYCCMKRHGCMFRDAVLMELYGENAYYEYFRRKKELSDRILEAAKKSEKRMH
;
A
#
# COMPACT_ATOMS: atom_id res chain seq x y z
N MET A 1 1.56 30.72 -4.24
CA MET A 1 1.27 30.47 -2.81
C MET A 1 1.26 28.96 -2.58
N ARG A 2 2.30 28.38 -1.94
CA ARG A 2 2.29 26.95 -1.56
C ARG A 2 1.59 26.83 -0.21
N VAL A 3 0.39 26.26 -0.20
CA VAL A 3 -0.34 25.96 1.03
C VAL A 3 0.44 24.85 1.75
N ARG A 4 1.08 25.17 2.88
CA ARG A 4 1.54 24.14 3.82
C ARG A 4 0.30 23.54 4.45
N VAL A 5 -0.15 22.40 3.94
CA VAL A 5 -1.25 21.64 4.52
C VAL A 5 -0.77 21.07 5.85
N TYR A 6 -1.34 21.56 6.95
CA TYR A 6 -1.09 21.04 8.29
C TYR A 6 -1.60 19.60 8.37
N HIS A 7 -0.69 18.64 8.32
CA HIS A 7 -0.99 17.21 8.41
C HIS A 7 -1.52 16.87 9.81
N LYS A 8 -2.79 16.44 9.91
CA LYS A 8 -3.22 15.62 11.05
C LYS A 8 -2.37 14.36 10.99
N ARG A 9 -1.46 14.18 11.94
CA ARG A 9 -0.63 12.97 12.06
C ARG A 9 -1.55 11.75 11.98
N GLY A 10 -1.53 11.04 10.86
CA GLY A 10 -2.24 9.77 10.71
C GLY A 10 -1.79 8.83 11.81
N GLY A 11 -2.71 8.04 12.35
CA GLY A 11 -2.37 7.08 13.39
C GLY A 11 -1.29 6.11 12.90
N THR A 12 -0.31 5.81 13.75
CA THR A 12 0.64 4.72 13.51
C THR A 12 0.39 3.56 14.46
N ARG A 13 0.81 2.36 14.08
CA ARG A 13 0.72 1.15 14.89
C ARG A 13 2.00 0.33 14.75
N ASP A 14 2.36 -0.39 15.80
CA ASP A 14 3.47 -1.33 15.73
C ASP A 14 2.97 -2.69 15.25
N LEU A 15 3.58 -3.17 14.17
CA LEU A 15 3.27 -4.44 13.54
C LEU A 15 4.54 -5.30 13.46
N PRO A 16 4.40 -6.64 13.46
CA PRO A 16 5.53 -7.53 13.19
C PRO A 16 6.21 -7.10 11.89
N GLY A 17 7.52 -6.86 11.88
CA GLY A 17 8.24 -6.45 10.67
C GLY A 17 8.09 -4.98 10.25
N TRP A 18 7.24 -4.18 10.92
CA TRP A 18 7.11 -2.75 10.67
C TRP A 18 6.69 -1.96 11.92
N ARG A 19 7.66 -1.38 12.64
CA ARG A 19 7.42 -0.41 13.72
C ARG A 19 6.98 0.95 13.15
N GLY A 20 5.99 1.58 13.77
CA GLY A 20 5.42 2.85 13.30
C GLY A 20 4.74 2.75 11.93
N ALA A 21 4.11 1.61 11.62
CA ALA A 21 3.38 1.39 10.39
C ALA A 21 2.16 2.34 10.31
N PRO A 22 1.87 2.93 9.14
CA PRO A 22 0.72 3.82 8.98
C PRO A 22 -0.59 3.02 9.06
N VAL A 23 -1.65 3.64 9.57
CA VAL A 23 -3.00 3.12 9.33
C VAL A 23 -3.34 3.22 7.84
N PRO A 24 -4.24 2.38 7.28
CA PRO A 24 -4.68 2.51 5.89
C PRO A 24 -5.22 3.91 5.53
N ALA A 25 -5.05 4.33 4.27
CA ALA A 25 -5.53 5.61 3.76
C ALA A 25 -7.02 5.88 4.07
N CYS A 26 -7.87 4.85 3.98
CA CYS A 26 -9.31 4.94 4.30
C CYS A 26 -9.62 5.25 5.77
N LEU A 27 -8.62 5.14 6.65
CA LEU A 27 -8.70 5.42 8.09
C LEU A 27 -7.85 6.65 8.47
N GLY A 28 -7.45 7.48 7.50
CA GLY A 28 -6.64 8.69 7.74
C GLY A 28 -5.15 8.43 7.85
N GLY A 29 -4.65 7.41 7.14
CA GLY A 29 -3.21 7.17 6.98
C GLY A 29 -2.51 8.27 6.16
N ASP A 30 -1.20 8.37 6.34
CA ASP A 30 -0.32 9.21 5.51
C ASP A 30 0.08 8.48 4.20
N GLU A 31 0.95 9.10 3.39
CA GLU A 31 1.36 8.59 2.08
C GLU A 31 1.98 7.18 2.12
N ARG A 32 2.58 6.77 3.23
CA ARG A 32 3.13 5.41 3.41
C ARG A 32 2.03 4.35 3.35
N SER A 33 0.79 4.73 3.64
CA SER A 33 -0.36 3.84 3.65
C SER A 33 -0.78 3.35 2.25
N LEU A 34 -0.26 3.97 1.17
CA LEU A 34 -0.52 3.58 -0.22
C LEU A 34 -0.14 2.11 -0.52
N THR A 35 0.80 1.54 0.22
CA THR A 35 1.14 0.11 0.17
C THR A 35 -0.06 -0.82 0.46
N PHE A 36 -1.05 -0.35 1.23
CA PHE A 36 -2.28 -1.08 1.57
C PHE A 36 -3.47 -0.76 0.66
N CYS A 37 -3.31 0.14 -0.31
CA CYS A 37 -4.39 0.57 -1.19
C CYS A 37 -4.66 -0.43 -2.34
N CYS A 38 -5.93 -0.51 -2.72
CA CYS A 38 -6.41 -1.29 -3.87
C CYS A 38 -5.99 -0.68 -5.21
N ASP A 39 -6.18 -1.44 -6.30
CA ASP A 39 -5.93 -1.00 -7.67
C ASP A 39 -6.80 0.23 -8.05
N PRO A 40 -6.23 1.35 -8.54
CA PRO A 40 -6.96 2.54 -8.95
C PRO A 40 -7.78 2.39 -10.24
N ARG A 41 -7.53 1.37 -11.04
CA ARG A 41 -8.29 1.05 -12.26
C ARG A 41 -9.60 0.33 -11.96
N SER A 42 -9.72 -0.30 -10.79
CA SER A 42 -10.92 -1.03 -10.41
C SER A 42 -12.05 -0.08 -9.98
N PRO A 43 -13.30 -0.31 -10.42
CA PRO A 43 -14.43 0.51 -9.99
C PRO A 43 -14.59 0.46 -8.46
N PHE A 44 -15.12 1.55 -7.90
CA PHE A 44 -15.31 1.86 -6.47
C PHE A 44 -16.09 0.82 -5.63
N VAL A 45 -16.42 -0.35 -6.18
CA VAL A 45 -17.24 -1.40 -5.56
C VAL A 45 -16.48 -2.02 -4.38
N GLY A 46 -16.70 -1.47 -3.19
CA GLY A 46 -16.06 -1.89 -1.94
C GLY A 46 -15.01 -0.92 -1.39
N MET A 47 -14.78 0.23 -2.04
CA MET A 47 -13.94 1.28 -1.50
C MET A 47 -14.74 2.14 -0.51
N PRO A 48 -14.26 2.35 0.74
CA PRO A 48 -14.92 3.25 1.66
C PRO A 48 -14.99 4.67 1.06
N LEU A 49 -16.10 5.39 1.30
CA LEU A 49 -16.22 6.82 0.96
C LEU A 49 -15.09 7.66 1.55
N SER A 50 -14.46 7.19 2.62
CA SER A 50 -13.31 7.81 3.29
C SER A 50 -11.95 7.49 2.67
N CYS A 51 -11.90 6.76 1.55
CA CYS A 51 -10.62 6.41 0.92
C CYS A 51 -9.96 7.61 0.25
N ARG A 52 -8.78 7.99 0.75
CA ARG A 52 -7.96 9.10 0.25
C ARG A 52 -6.85 8.67 -0.71
N ARG A 53 -6.93 7.49 -1.33
CA ARG A 53 -5.85 6.96 -2.19
C ARG A 53 -5.49 7.94 -3.31
N ASP A 54 -6.49 8.38 -4.06
CA ASP A 54 -6.27 9.22 -5.24
C ASP A 54 -5.71 10.60 -4.83
N GLU A 55 -6.25 11.17 -3.74
CA GLU A 55 -5.72 12.39 -3.12
C GLU A 55 -4.26 12.24 -2.69
N LEU A 56 -3.89 11.16 -1.99
CA LEU A 56 -2.51 10.90 -1.58
C LEU A 56 -1.57 10.69 -2.77
N LEU A 57 -2.03 10.06 -3.86
CA LEU A 57 -1.24 9.90 -5.08
C LEU A 57 -0.97 11.25 -5.76
N GLU A 58 -1.98 12.13 -5.82
CA GLU A 58 -1.83 13.50 -6.31
C GLU A 58 -0.90 14.33 -5.44
N GLU A 59 -1.01 14.23 -4.11
CA GLU A 59 -0.16 14.93 -3.15
C GLU A 59 1.33 14.60 -3.31
N ILE A 60 1.66 13.33 -3.64
CA ILE A 60 3.04 12.90 -3.89
C ILE A 60 3.45 12.97 -5.36
N GLY A 61 2.58 13.45 -6.25
CA GLY A 61 2.87 13.57 -7.68
C GLY A 61 3.10 12.24 -8.40
N LEU A 62 2.45 11.15 -7.96
CA LEU A 62 2.58 9.83 -8.58
C LEU A 62 1.31 9.49 -9.38
N SER A 63 1.49 9.15 -10.67
CA SER A 63 0.36 8.74 -11.51
C SER A 63 -0.21 7.38 -11.08
N LYS A 64 -1.50 7.14 -11.41
CA LYS A 64 -2.20 5.87 -11.12
C LYS A 64 -1.53 4.70 -11.84
N GLU A 65 -1.09 4.92 -13.07
CA GLU A 65 -0.41 3.95 -13.92
C GLU A 65 0.95 3.56 -13.34
N GLU A 66 1.72 4.53 -12.84
CA GLU A 66 3.00 4.26 -12.19
C GLU A 66 2.82 3.54 -10.86
N PHE A 67 1.81 3.93 -10.06
CA PHE A 67 1.47 3.25 -8.83
C PHE A 67 1.14 1.77 -9.07
N VAL A 68 0.31 1.48 -10.07
CA VAL A 68 0.00 0.11 -10.50
C VAL A 68 1.26 -0.63 -10.93
N ARG A 69 2.07 -0.03 -11.81
CA ARG A 69 3.31 -0.65 -12.31
C ARG A 69 4.24 -1.04 -11.15
N ILE A 70 4.46 -0.14 -10.19
CA ILE A 70 5.30 -0.41 -9.01
C ILE A 70 4.78 -1.62 -8.23
N LYS A 71 3.46 -1.73 -8.05
CA LYS A 71 2.84 -2.81 -7.28
C LYS A 71 2.86 -4.15 -8.02
N ASP A 72 2.66 -4.13 -9.33
CA ASP A 72 2.73 -5.32 -10.18
C ASP A 72 4.17 -5.84 -10.27
N ASP A 73 5.15 -4.96 -10.46
CA ASP A 73 6.57 -5.32 -10.50
C ASP A 73 7.03 -5.88 -9.15
N PHE A 74 6.68 -5.20 -8.05
CA PHE A 74 6.96 -5.68 -6.70
C PHE A 74 6.34 -7.05 -6.44
N SER A 75 5.12 -7.29 -6.97
CA SER A 75 4.46 -8.57 -6.81
C SER A 75 5.25 -9.70 -7.45
N LYS A 76 5.66 -9.51 -8.71
CA LYS A 76 6.43 -10.49 -9.48
C LYS A 76 7.78 -10.79 -8.85
N GLU A 77 8.48 -9.75 -8.38
CA GLU A 77 9.79 -9.87 -7.74
C GLU A 77 9.75 -10.72 -6.45
N HIS A 78 8.63 -10.69 -5.72
CA HIS A 78 8.49 -11.39 -4.44
C HIS A 78 7.62 -12.64 -4.49
N GLY A 79 7.14 -13.06 -5.67
CA GLY A 79 6.23 -14.21 -5.81
C GLY A 79 4.89 -13.97 -5.10
N TRP A 80 4.36 -12.75 -5.18
CA TRP A 80 3.13 -12.31 -4.52
C TRP A 80 1.89 -12.42 -5.41
N ASP A 81 2.05 -12.91 -6.64
CA ASP A 81 0.96 -13.17 -7.57
C ASP A 81 0.22 -14.44 -7.16
N ASP A 82 -1.07 -14.30 -6.84
CA ASP A 82 -1.96 -15.43 -6.54
C ASP A 82 -3.41 -15.05 -6.89
N PRO A 83 -4.12 -15.86 -7.70
CA PRO A 83 -5.48 -15.53 -8.13
C PRO A 83 -6.51 -15.48 -7.00
N ARG A 84 -6.20 -16.03 -5.81
CA ARG A 84 -7.10 -16.04 -4.65
C ARG A 84 -7.15 -14.68 -3.94
N VAL A 85 -6.15 -13.82 -4.12
CA VAL A 85 -6.02 -12.56 -3.38
C VAL A 85 -6.48 -11.34 -4.19
N CYS A 86 -6.55 -10.18 -3.54
CA CYS A 86 -7.06 -8.96 -4.14
C CYS A 86 -6.29 -8.62 -5.42
N PHE A 87 -7.02 -8.46 -6.53
CA PHE A 87 -6.43 -8.11 -7.83
C PHE A 87 -5.31 -9.07 -8.28
N GLY A 88 -5.37 -10.33 -7.83
CA GLY A 88 -4.37 -11.33 -8.17
C GLY A 88 -3.00 -11.12 -7.52
N SER A 89 -2.87 -10.19 -6.57
CA SER A 89 -1.57 -9.94 -5.91
C SER A 89 -1.68 -9.47 -4.46
N LEU A 90 -0.81 -10.02 -3.60
CA LEU A 90 -0.65 -9.58 -2.21
C LEU A 90 -0.21 -8.10 -2.10
N SER A 91 0.35 -7.52 -3.16
CA SER A 91 0.73 -6.11 -3.22
C SER A 91 -0.49 -5.20 -3.05
N TYR A 92 -1.67 -5.63 -3.47
CA TYR A 92 -2.93 -4.90 -3.31
C TYR A 92 -3.73 -5.28 -2.05
N CYS A 93 -3.33 -6.33 -1.34
CA CYS A 93 -3.99 -6.67 -0.08
C CYS A 93 -3.80 -5.58 0.97
N CYS A 94 -4.91 -5.21 1.61
CA CYS A 94 -4.93 -4.25 2.72
C CYS A 94 -4.64 -4.93 4.08
N MET A 95 -4.56 -4.10 5.13
CA MET A 95 -4.46 -4.55 6.51
C MET A 95 -5.81 -4.45 7.23
N LYS A 96 -6.65 -5.48 7.09
CA LYS A 96 -7.91 -5.60 7.84
C LYS A 96 -7.63 -5.96 9.30
N ARG A 97 -8.40 -5.37 10.23
CA ARG A 97 -8.32 -5.61 11.69
C ARG A 97 -8.48 -7.09 12.07
N HIS A 98 -9.35 -7.81 11.37
CA HIS A 98 -9.68 -9.21 11.66
C HIS A 98 -9.04 -10.20 10.67
N GLY A 99 -8.02 -9.78 9.93
CA GLY A 99 -7.43 -10.63 8.90
C GLY A 99 -8.25 -10.72 7.61
N CYS A 100 -7.79 -11.54 6.68
CA CYS A 100 -8.47 -11.87 5.43
C CYS A 100 -8.14 -13.31 5.08
N MET A 101 -9.15 -14.20 5.02
CA MET A 101 -8.91 -15.64 4.87
C MET A 101 -8.03 -15.97 3.65
N PHE A 102 -8.25 -15.28 2.53
CA PHE A 102 -7.51 -15.51 1.30
C PHE A 102 -6.06 -15.04 1.40
N ARG A 103 -5.85 -13.80 1.87
CA ARG A 103 -4.50 -13.24 2.09
C ARG A 103 -3.72 -14.10 3.08
N ASP A 104 -4.36 -14.43 4.20
CA ASP A 104 -3.71 -15.12 5.30
C ASP A 104 -3.37 -16.57 4.92
N ALA A 105 -4.24 -17.27 4.16
CA ALA A 105 -3.92 -18.59 3.61
C ALA A 105 -2.69 -18.54 2.67
N VAL A 106 -2.66 -17.61 1.71
CA VAL A 106 -1.52 -17.46 0.79
C VAL A 106 -0.23 -17.10 1.54
N LEU A 107 -0.30 -16.20 2.53
CA LEU A 107 0.88 -15.84 3.33
C LEU A 107 1.39 -17.00 4.19
N MET A 108 0.49 -17.82 4.74
CA MET A 108 0.87 -19.02 5.48
C MET A 108 1.53 -20.06 4.56
N GLU A 109 1.05 -20.23 3.33
CA GLU A 109 1.69 -21.11 2.34
C GLU A 109 3.08 -20.60 1.93
N LEU A 110 3.26 -19.28 1.79
CA LEU A 110 4.53 -18.68 1.37
C LEU A 110 5.59 -18.62 2.48
N TYR A 111 5.19 -18.35 3.72
CA TYR A 111 6.13 -17.98 4.80
C TYR A 111 5.92 -18.75 6.12
N GLY A 112 4.92 -19.63 6.20
CA GLY A 112 4.60 -20.37 7.43
C GLY A 112 4.35 -19.45 8.62
N GLU A 113 4.95 -19.76 9.77
CA GLU A 113 4.82 -18.97 11.00
C GLU A 113 5.29 -17.51 10.87
N ASN A 114 6.14 -17.21 9.87
CA ASN A 114 6.63 -15.86 9.61
C ASN A 114 5.69 -15.01 8.74
N ALA A 115 4.53 -15.54 8.33
CA ALA A 115 3.55 -14.91 7.44
C ALA A 115 3.32 -13.41 7.69
N TYR A 116 2.94 -13.03 8.91
CA TYR A 116 2.63 -11.64 9.22
C TYR A 116 3.87 -10.74 9.26
N TYR A 117 4.99 -11.24 9.81
CA TYR A 117 6.25 -10.51 9.84
C TYR A 117 6.73 -10.20 8.42
N GLU A 118 6.75 -11.21 7.55
CA GLU A 118 7.20 -11.12 6.17
C GLU A 118 6.25 -10.28 5.30
N TYR A 119 4.94 -10.33 5.56
CA TYR A 119 3.96 -9.48 4.90
C TYR A 119 4.20 -8.00 5.20
N PHE A 120 4.27 -7.61 6.48
CA PHE A 120 4.43 -6.21 6.84
C PHE A 120 5.83 -5.68 6.57
N ARG A 121 6.87 -6.51 6.69
CA ARG A 121 8.24 -6.17 6.26
C ARG A 121 8.26 -5.80 4.78
N ARG A 122 7.65 -6.61 3.92
CA ARG A 122 7.53 -6.31 2.48
C ARG A 122 6.60 -5.14 2.20
N LYS A 123 5.53 -4.94 2.97
CA LYS A 123 4.67 -3.75 2.83
C LYS A 123 5.41 -2.46 3.15
N LYS A 124 6.33 -2.50 4.11
CA LYS A 124 7.25 -1.38 4.39
C LYS A 124 8.14 -1.10 3.19
N GLU A 125 8.78 -2.14 2.65
CA GLU A 125 9.62 -2.04 1.45
C GLU A 125 8.86 -1.47 0.25
N LEU A 126 7.63 -1.94 0.01
CA LEU A 126 6.75 -1.42 -1.04
C LEU A 126 6.38 0.06 -0.78
N SER A 127 6.13 0.44 0.47
CA SER A 127 5.90 1.85 0.83
C SER A 127 7.11 2.71 0.46
N ASP A 128 8.31 2.27 0.84
CA ASP A 128 9.55 2.99 0.52
C ASP A 128 9.73 3.12 -1.00
N ARG A 129 9.46 2.05 -1.77
CA ARG A 129 9.52 2.05 -3.24
C ARG A 129 8.53 3.03 -3.89
N ILE A 130 7.29 3.11 -3.39
CA ILE A 130 6.28 4.06 -3.87
C ILE A 130 6.76 5.51 -3.66
N LEU A 131 7.28 5.81 -2.47
CA LEU A 131 7.74 7.16 -2.14
C LEU A 131 9.03 7.55 -2.88
N GLU A 132 9.95 6.61 -3.09
CA GLU A 132 11.14 6.86 -3.89
C GLU A 132 10.81 7.07 -5.37
N ALA A 133 9.79 6.39 -5.90
CA ALA A 133 9.31 6.64 -7.26
C ALA A 133 8.70 8.04 -7.38
N ALA A 134 7.86 8.45 -6.43
CA ALA A 134 7.27 9.79 -6.37
C ALA A 134 8.36 10.89 -6.39
N LYS A 135 9.39 10.79 -5.53
CA LYS A 135 10.51 11.74 -5.52
C LYS A 135 11.27 11.81 -6.84
N LYS A 136 11.39 10.70 -7.57
CA LYS A 136 12.04 10.66 -8.89
C LYS A 136 11.18 11.33 -9.96
N SER A 137 9.87 11.18 -9.89
CA SER A 137 8.93 11.85 -10.80
C SER A 137 8.98 13.37 -10.63
N GLU A 138 9.04 13.89 -9.40
CA GLU A 138 9.22 15.32 -9.14
C GLU A 138 10.51 15.90 -9.76
N LYS A 139 11.62 15.14 -9.67
CA LYS A 139 12.93 15.54 -10.24
C LYS A 139 12.96 15.53 -11.77
N ARG A 140 12.06 14.82 -12.44
CA ARG A 140 11.95 14.79 -13.91
C ARG A 140 11.16 15.96 -14.48
N MET A 141 10.45 16.70 -13.63
CA MET A 141 9.65 17.88 -13.99
C MET A 141 10.39 19.21 -13.81
N HIS A 142 11.62 19.20 -13.28
CA HIS A 142 12.52 20.36 -13.16
C HIS A 142 13.75 20.15 -14.03
#